data_AF-A0A5M3MD97-F1
#
_entry.id   AF-A0A5M3MD97-F1
#
_cell.length_a   1.000
_cell.length_b   1.000
_cell.length_c   1.000
_cell.angle_alpha   90.00
_cell.angle_beta   90.00
_cell.angle_gamma   90.00
#
_symmetry.space_group_name_H-M   'P 1'
#
loop_
_entity.id
_entity.type
_entity.pdbx_description
1 polymer ?
#
loop_
_entity_poly.entity_id
_entity_poly.type
_entity_poly.pdbx_seq_one_letter_code
_entity_poly.pdbx_strand_id
1 'polypeptide(L)'
;MRHSFVVVAFALVHGAAAQQIQDVWQTTWDRSSLIASMPPASAIAFGTPGAAAAADIQVDDTQVYQTIQGFGATLTDSSAKLLDGLKTDNSDEYWKLMDYMFSSEISLLAAQAISPPMVPIPNAALSYVRVPLGASDFSASVSTIQPATQACRINFTIDAAPAYLFSTLTDIMSVNSAVRFHLVPWSLLAWMKTPANADGGSLMRMSTITHSSLLMHVDALTGFQGKNITVFAVGIQNEPENSDTTYPSTSMPVATEAAVGEALRPLMNSAGFTENRSIQI
;
A
#
# COMPACT_ATOMS: atom_id res chain seq x y z
N MET A 1 -61.37 -20.33 -22.22
CA MET A 1 -59.95 -20.52 -22.61
C MET A 1 -59.12 -20.40 -21.34
N ARG A 2 -58.57 -21.50 -20.82
CA ARG A 2 -57.65 -21.50 -19.67
C ARG A 2 -56.26 -21.81 -20.22
N HIS A 3 -55.35 -20.85 -20.15
CA HIS A 3 -53.97 -21.04 -20.57
C HIS A 3 -53.18 -21.64 -19.41
N SER A 4 -52.75 -22.89 -19.57
CA SER A 4 -51.79 -23.53 -18.69
C SER A 4 -50.39 -23.04 -19.06
N PHE A 5 -49.74 -22.29 -18.17
CA PHE A 5 -48.33 -21.97 -18.29
C PHE A 5 -47.50 -23.17 -17.80
N VAL A 6 -46.74 -23.78 -18.70
CA VAL A 6 -45.68 -24.74 -18.36
C VAL A 6 -44.43 -23.93 -18.05
N VAL A 7 -44.03 -23.92 -16.77
CA VAL A 7 -42.73 -23.37 -16.35
C VAL A 7 -41.69 -24.46 -16.62
N VAL A 8 -40.81 -24.24 -17.59
CA VAL A 8 -39.62 -25.06 -17.82
C VAL A 8 -38.52 -24.54 -16.91
N ALA A 9 -38.16 -25.31 -15.89
CA ALA A 9 -37.00 -25.04 -15.06
C ALA A 9 -35.74 -25.48 -15.82
N PHE A 10 -34.91 -24.52 -16.25
CA PHE A 10 -33.55 -24.81 -16.71
C PHE A 10 -32.66 -25.08 -15.48
N ALA A 11 -32.27 -26.33 -15.27
CA ALA A 11 -31.22 -26.67 -14.32
C ALA A 11 -29.86 -26.27 -14.93
N LEU A 12 -29.24 -25.23 -14.39
CA LEU A 12 -27.84 -24.89 -14.67
C LEU A 12 -26.94 -25.92 -13.95
N VAL A 13 -26.57 -26.98 -14.67
CA VAL A 13 -25.50 -27.89 -14.25
C VAL A 13 -24.19 -27.12 -14.39
N HIS A 14 -23.74 -26.50 -13.30
CA HIS A 14 -22.37 -26.00 -13.21
C HIS A 14 -21.45 -27.21 -13.11
N GLY A 15 -20.75 -27.53 -14.19
CA GLY A 15 -19.70 -28.54 -14.15
C GLY A 15 -18.66 -28.12 -13.11
N ALA A 16 -18.47 -28.95 -12.07
CA ALA A 16 -17.36 -28.78 -11.15
C ALA A 16 -16.07 -29.14 -11.92
N ALA A 17 -15.42 -28.14 -12.50
CA ALA A 17 -14.06 -28.32 -13.01
C ALA A 17 -13.14 -28.53 -11.80
N ALA A 18 -12.41 -29.64 -11.79
CA ALA A 18 -11.31 -29.79 -10.85
C ALA A 18 -10.29 -28.68 -11.10
N GLN A 19 -9.81 -28.01 -10.05
CA GLN A 19 -8.73 -27.04 -10.19
C GLN A 19 -7.50 -27.74 -10.81
N GLN A 20 -6.73 -26.98 -11.59
CA GLN A 20 -5.49 -27.44 -12.18
C GLN A 20 -4.48 -26.31 -12.09
N ILE A 21 -3.20 -26.65 -12.01
CA ILE A 21 -2.12 -25.68 -12.13
C ILE A 21 -1.73 -25.61 -13.60
N GLN A 22 -1.93 -24.44 -14.20
CA GLN A 22 -1.61 -24.17 -15.61
C GLN A 22 -0.45 -23.18 -15.74
N ASP A 23 -0.27 -22.31 -14.75
CA ASP A 23 0.70 -21.23 -14.80
C ASP A 23 1.79 -21.42 -13.75
N VAL A 24 3.04 -21.30 -14.21
CA VAL A 24 4.23 -21.23 -13.36
C VAL A 24 5.06 -20.07 -13.87
N TRP A 25 5.57 -19.25 -12.95
CA TRP A 25 6.38 -18.07 -13.27
C TRP A 25 7.74 -18.17 -12.59
N GLN A 26 8.80 -17.78 -13.30
CA GLN A 26 10.17 -17.91 -12.80
C GLN A 26 11.00 -16.64 -13.00
N THR A 27 11.72 -16.27 -11.95
CA THR A 27 12.82 -15.30 -12.01
C THR A 27 14.08 -15.96 -11.47
N THR A 28 15.20 -15.83 -12.18
CA THR A 28 16.50 -16.35 -11.74
C THR A 28 17.45 -15.22 -11.34
N TRP A 29 18.36 -15.51 -10.41
CA TRP A 29 19.31 -14.52 -9.88
C TRP A 29 20.26 -13.96 -10.96
N ASP A 30 20.62 -14.79 -11.94
CA ASP A 30 21.47 -14.46 -13.08
C ASP A 30 20.70 -13.77 -14.22
N ARG A 31 19.39 -13.54 -14.02
CA ARG A 31 18.47 -12.89 -14.95
C ARG A 31 18.28 -13.65 -16.27
N SER A 32 18.65 -14.92 -16.35
CA SER A 32 18.32 -15.77 -17.49
C SER A 32 16.82 -15.96 -17.66
N SER A 33 16.04 -15.78 -16.58
CA SER A 33 14.58 -15.71 -16.58
C SER A 33 14.13 -14.52 -15.74
N LEU A 34 13.22 -13.71 -16.28
CA LEU A 34 12.67 -12.51 -15.64
C LEU A 34 11.14 -12.57 -15.70
N ILE A 35 10.51 -13.07 -14.63
CA ILE A 35 9.06 -13.33 -14.55
C ILE A 35 8.59 -14.10 -15.80
N ALA A 36 9.37 -15.10 -16.22
CA ALA A 36 9.10 -15.87 -17.42
C ALA A 36 8.01 -16.91 -17.16
N SER A 37 7.07 -17.04 -18.10
CA SER A 37 6.08 -18.13 -18.07
C SER A 37 6.78 -19.46 -18.34
N MET A 38 6.57 -20.43 -17.44
CA MET A 38 7.14 -21.77 -17.48
C MET A 38 6.04 -22.83 -17.33
N PRO A 39 4.97 -22.79 -18.13
CA PRO A 39 3.84 -23.69 -17.95
C PRO A 39 4.28 -25.15 -18.10
N PRO A 40 3.71 -26.07 -17.32
CA PRO A 40 4.00 -27.49 -17.47
C PRO A 40 3.54 -27.97 -18.86
N ALA A 41 4.20 -28.99 -19.41
CA ALA A 41 3.85 -29.55 -20.73
C ALA A 41 2.39 -30.07 -20.81
N SER A 42 1.79 -30.34 -19.65
CA SER A 42 0.37 -30.65 -19.45
C SER A 42 -0.07 -30.06 -18.12
N ALA A 43 -1.31 -29.58 -18.03
CA ALA A 43 -1.86 -29.06 -16.78
C ALA A 43 -1.70 -30.05 -15.62
N ILE A 44 -1.24 -29.58 -14.47
CA ILE A 44 -1.05 -30.42 -13.29
C ILE A 44 -2.39 -30.51 -12.57
N ALA A 45 -2.97 -31.70 -12.57
CA ALA A 45 -4.20 -31.98 -11.84
C ALA A 45 -3.91 -32.20 -10.35
N PHE A 46 -4.74 -31.64 -9.47
CA PHE A 46 -4.74 -32.06 -8.07
C PHE A 46 -5.21 -33.51 -7.98
N GLY A 47 -4.55 -34.31 -7.15
CA GLY A 47 -4.80 -35.74 -7.03
C GLY A 47 -4.34 -36.30 -5.70
N THR A 48 -4.49 -37.62 -5.54
CA THR A 48 -3.97 -38.29 -4.35
C THR A 48 -2.44 -38.24 -4.37
N PRO A 49 -1.77 -37.88 -3.26
CA PRO A 49 -0.31 -37.88 -3.20
C PRO A 49 0.28 -39.22 -3.63
N GLY A 50 1.33 -39.16 -4.45
CA GLY A 50 2.09 -40.33 -4.86
C GLY A 50 3.03 -40.83 -3.74
N ALA A 51 3.93 -41.75 -4.09
CA ALA A 51 5.04 -42.09 -3.20
C ALA A 51 5.96 -40.87 -3.00
N ALA A 52 6.42 -40.64 -1.77
CA ALA A 52 7.31 -39.52 -1.45
C ALA A 52 8.55 -39.53 -2.34
N ALA A 53 8.85 -38.37 -2.96
CA ALA A 53 10.05 -38.16 -3.76
C ALA A 53 11.25 -37.77 -2.87
N ALA A 54 12.41 -37.52 -3.48
CA ALA A 54 13.60 -37.04 -2.75
C ALA A 54 13.36 -35.68 -2.05
N ALA A 55 12.42 -34.88 -2.55
CA ALA A 55 11.87 -33.71 -1.89
C ALA A 55 10.35 -33.70 -2.13
N ASP A 56 9.58 -33.61 -1.06
CA ASP A 56 8.12 -33.60 -1.10
C ASP A 56 7.61 -32.43 -0.24
N ILE A 57 6.67 -31.65 -0.77
CA ILE A 57 6.10 -30.48 -0.11
C ILE A 57 4.61 -30.75 0.06
N GLN A 58 4.19 -30.97 1.30
CA GLN A 58 2.80 -31.18 1.65
C GLN A 58 2.14 -29.85 2.05
N VAL A 59 1.01 -29.53 1.44
CA VAL A 59 0.16 -28.40 1.82
C VAL A 59 -1.04 -28.94 2.59
N ASP A 60 -1.20 -28.53 3.85
CA ASP A 60 -2.37 -28.83 4.69
C ASP A 60 -3.30 -27.62 4.68
N ASP A 61 -4.38 -27.69 3.90
CA ASP A 61 -5.36 -26.62 3.75
C ASP A 61 -6.38 -26.55 4.91
N THR A 62 -6.32 -27.49 5.86
CA THR A 62 -7.09 -27.42 7.12
C THR A 62 -6.42 -26.52 8.15
N GLN A 63 -5.13 -26.25 7.98
CA GLN A 63 -4.36 -25.30 8.80
C GLN A 63 -4.33 -23.93 8.14
N VAL A 64 -5.16 -23.02 8.65
CA VAL A 64 -5.23 -21.64 8.16
C VAL A 64 -4.42 -20.72 9.07
N TYR A 65 -3.65 -19.81 8.46
CA TYR A 65 -2.86 -18.78 9.15
C TYR A 65 -3.44 -17.38 8.92
N GLN A 66 -2.60 -16.36 8.80
CA GLN A 66 -3.02 -14.98 8.58
C GLN A 66 -3.66 -14.76 7.20
N THR A 67 -4.63 -13.85 7.15
CA THR A 67 -5.10 -13.29 5.88
C THR A 67 -4.07 -12.31 5.31
N ILE A 68 -3.74 -12.47 4.03
CA ILE A 68 -2.85 -11.57 3.31
C ILE A 68 -3.58 -10.28 2.93
N GLN A 69 -3.06 -9.13 3.36
CA GLN A 69 -3.65 -7.81 3.05
C GLN A 69 -3.16 -7.24 1.71
N GLY A 70 -2.08 -7.76 1.14
CA GLY A 70 -1.54 -7.33 -0.14
C GLY A 70 -0.02 -7.21 -0.12
N PHE A 71 0.53 -6.87 -1.29
CA PHE A 71 1.96 -6.67 -1.51
C PHE A 71 2.15 -5.39 -2.33
N GLY A 72 3.30 -4.74 -2.13
CA GLY A 72 3.67 -3.58 -2.93
C GLY A 72 4.86 -2.80 -2.38
N ALA A 73 4.82 -1.49 -2.54
CA ALA A 73 5.97 -0.61 -2.37
C ALA A 73 5.57 0.72 -1.73
N THR A 74 6.57 1.54 -1.40
CA THR A 74 6.35 2.90 -0.89
C THR A 74 6.32 3.90 -2.05
N LEU A 75 5.27 4.71 -2.15
CA LEU A 75 5.21 5.87 -3.03
C LEU A 75 5.78 7.08 -2.28
N THR A 76 7.09 7.27 -2.37
CA THR A 76 7.78 8.45 -1.80
C THR A 76 7.58 9.69 -2.67
N ASP A 77 7.90 10.88 -2.16
CA ASP A 77 7.92 12.10 -2.98
C ASP A 77 8.83 11.94 -4.21
N SER A 78 10.02 11.34 -4.03
CA SER A 78 10.92 11.08 -5.15
C SER A 78 10.31 10.12 -6.19
N SER A 79 9.67 9.04 -5.75
CA SER A 79 8.98 8.10 -6.65
C SER A 79 7.83 8.77 -7.39
N ALA A 80 7.00 9.54 -6.70
CA ALA A 80 5.88 10.25 -7.31
C ALA A 80 6.36 11.32 -8.30
N LYS A 81 7.45 12.02 -7.99
CA LYS A 81 8.06 13.00 -8.91
C LYS A 81 8.62 12.35 -10.18
N LEU A 82 9.27 11.19 -10.06
CA LEU A 82 9.77 10.44 -11.23
C LEU A 82 8.62 9.95 -12.11
N LEU A 83 7.54 9.46 -11.49
CA LEU A 83 6.34 9.01 -12.18
C LEU A 83 5.63 10.17 -12.91
N ASP A 84 5.45 11.31 -12.24
CA ASP A 84 4.87 12.52 -12.83
C ASP A 84 5.73 13.11 -13.94
N GLY A 85 7.06 13.08 -13.78
CA GLY A 85 8.02 13.43 -14.83
C GLY A 85 7.88 12.52 -16.05
N LEU A 86 7.83 11.19 -15.85
CA LEU A 86 7.60 10.25 -16.95
C LEU A 86 6.25 10.49 -17.62
N LYS A 87 5.19 10.79 -16.86
CA LYS A 87 3.87 11.12 -17.42
C LYS A 87 3.92 12.36 -18.31
N THR A 88 4.69 13.37 -17.88
CA THR A 88 4.87 14.62 -18.62
C THR A 88 5.70 14.40 -19.89
N ASP A 89 6.80 13.65 -19.79
CA ASP A 89 7.74 13.44 -20.89
C ASP A 89 7.23 12.40 -21.90
N ASN A 90 6.56 11.35 -21.42
CA ASN A 90 6.03 10.25 -22.22
C ASN A 90 4.85 9.54 -21.51
N SER A 91 3.65 10.12 -21.64
CA SER A 91 2.42 9.60 -21.05
C SER A 91 2.11 8.15 -21.42
N ASP A 92 2.46 7.70 -22.63
CA ASP A 92 2.18 6.33 -23.06
C ASP A 92 3.01 5.32 -22.27
N GLU A 93 4.31 5.59 -22.08
CA GLU A 93 5.18 4.74 -21.25
C GLU A 93 4.81 4.79 -19.77
N TYR A 94 4.36 5.96 -19.28
CA TYR A 94 3.81 6.06 -17.94
C TYR A 94 2.63 5.10 -17.72
N TRP A 95 1.63 5.11 -18.60
CA TRP A 95 0.46 4.24 -18.42
C TRP A 95 0.76 2.77 -18.64
N LYS A 96 1.72 2.42 -19.50
CA LYS A 96 2.24 1.03 -19.60
C LYS A 96 2.88 0.58 -18.29
N LEU A 97 3.68 1.45 -17.65
CA LEU A 97 4.29 1.15 -16.36
C LEU A 97 3.23 1.02 -15.25
N MET A 98 2.22 1.91 -15.24
CA MET A 98 1.12 1.84 -14.26
C MET A 98 0.30 0.57 -14.41
N ASP A 99 -0.03 0.17 -15.64
CA ASP A 99 -0.68 -1.12 -15.94
C ASP A 99 0.18 -2.29 -15.44
N TYR A 100 1.47 -2.32 -15.82
CA TYR A 100 2.39 -3.36 -15.36
C TYR A 100 2.48 -3.47 -13.84
N MET A 101 2.53 -2.34 -13.14
CA MET A 101 2.69 -2.33 -11.69
C MET A 101 1.39 -2.70 -10.95
N PHE A 102 0.25 -2.16 -11.36
CA PHE A 102 -0.96 -2.18 -10.51
C PHE A 102 -2.11 -3.01 -11.05
N SER A 103 -2.19 -3.23 -12.36
CA SER A 103 -3.30 -3.99 -12.95
C SER A 103 -3.25 -5.45 -12.50
N SER A 104 -4.40 -6.00 -12.13
CA SER A 104 -4.56 -7.43 -11.83
C SER A 104 -4.82 -8.27 -13.08
N GLU A 105 -5.08 -7.62 -14.22
CA GLU A 105 -5.32 -8.28 -15.49
C GLU A 105 -3.99 -8.74 -16.11
N ILE A 106 -4.01 -9.89 -16.79
CA ILE A 106 -2.89 -10.29 -17.65
C ILE A 106 -3.01 -9.47 -18.94
N SER A 107 -2.19 -8.43 -19.07
CA SER A 107 -2.26 -7.47 -20.17
C SER A 107 -1.16 -7.72 -21.21
N LEU A 108 -1.53 -7.77 -22.49
CA LEU A 108 -0.57 -7.77 -23.60
C LEU A 108 0.19 -6.43 -23.74
N LEU A 109 -0.27 -5.36 -23.08
CA LEU A 109 0.36 -4.03 -23.11
C LEU A 109 1.57 -3.95 -22.18
N ALA A 110 1.51 -4.62 -21.03
CA ALA A 110 2.63 -4.67 -20.07
C ALA A 110 3.87 -5.39 -20.63
N ALA A 111 3.66 -6.37 -21.51
CA ALA A 111 4.72 -7.07 -22.24
C ALA A 111 5.54 -6.16 -23.18
N GLN A 112 5.11 -4.91 -23.43
CA GLN A 112 5.85 -3.93 -24.24
C GLN A 112 6.69 -2.92 -23.44
N ALA A 113 6.45 -2.77 -22.13
CA ALA A 113 7.05 -1.72 -21.30
C ALA A 113 8.52 -1.99 -20.94
N ILE A 114 8.94 -3.26 -21.01
CA ILE A 114 10.27 -3.72 -20.64
C ILE A 114 10.84 -4.40 -21.89
N SER A 115 11.95 -3.86 -22.41
CA SER A 115 12.54 -4.13 -23.74
C SER A 115 12.44 -5.57 -24.31
N PRO A 116 12.36 -5.73 -25.65
CA PRO A 116 12.09 -7.02 -26.33
C PRO A 116 13.20 -8.08 -26.18
N PRO A 117 12.88 -9.41 -26.28
CA PRO A 117 11.63 -9.97 -26.81
C PRO A 117 10.65 -10.57 -25.77
N MET A 118 9.44 -10.01 -25.82
CA MET A 118 8.08 -10.57 -25.73
C MET A 118 7.90 -12.02 -25.23
N VAL A 119 7.54 -12.13 -23.95
CA VAL A 119 6.57 -13.12 -23.45
C VAL A 119 5.54 -12.33 -22.64
N PRO A 120 4.22 -12.59 -22.78
CA PRO A 120 3.24 -12.03 -21.85
C PRO A 120 3.62 -12.42 -20.42
N ILE A 121 3.98 -11.44 -19.60
CA ILE A 121 4.27 -11.61 -18.17
C ILE A 121 3.03 -11.16 -17.39
N PRO A 122 2.72 -11.76 -16.22
CA PRO A 122 1.70 -11.24 -15.35
C PRO A 122 2.15 -9.86 -14.91
N ASN A 123 1.20 -8.96 -14.78
CA ASN A 123 1.43 -7.71 -14.09
C ASN A 123 1.82 -8.00 -12.64
N ALA A 124 2.60 -7.10 -12.05
CA ALA A 124 3.00 -7.22 -10.65
C ALA A 124 1.80 -7.16 -9.70
N ALA A 125 0.67 -6.59 -10.17
CA ALA A 125 -0.60 -6.51 -9.46
C ALA A 125 -0.46 -6.00 -8.02
N LEU A 126 0.39 -4.97 -7.84
CA LEU A 126 0.60 -4.36 -6.54
C LEU A 126 -0.74 -3.87 -5.98
N SER A 127 -1.02 -4.26 -4.74
CA SER A 127 -2.32 -4.07 -4.08
C SER A 127 -2.19 -3.33 -2.76
N TYR A 128 -0.97 -2.93 -2.39
CA TYR A 128 -0.68 -2.21 -1.14
C TYR A 128 0.39 -1.15 -1.38
N VAL A 129 0.10 0.10 -1.06
CA VAL A 129 1.01 1.24 -1.23
C VAL A 129 1.20 1.95 0.10
N ARG A 130 2.45 2.01 0.55
CA ARG A 130 2.84 2.81 1.72
C ARG A 130 3.11 4.24 1.26
N VAL A 131 2.63 5.23 2.00
CA VAL A 131 2.77 6.65 1.65
C VAL A 131 3.33 7.40 2.86
N PRO A 132 4.49 8.06 2.72
CA PRO A 132 4.99 8.98 3.74
C PRO A 132 3.98 10.08 4.04
N LEU A 133 3.67 10.24 5.33
CA LEU A 133 2.91 11.38 5.80
C LEU A 133 3.88 12.52 6.12
N GLY A 134 4.05 13.43 5.16
CA GLY A 134 5.06 14.48 5.20
C GLY A 134 6.37 14.01 4.59
N ALA A 135 7.45 14.78 4.80
CA ALA A 135 8.75 14.43 4.25
C ALA A 135 9.33 13.13 4.83
N SER A 136 10.06 12.41 3.99
CA SER A 136 10.90 11.25 4.31
C SER A 136 12.36 11.52 3.95
N ASP A 137 13.24 10.54 4.13
CA ASP A 137 14.60 10.53 3.57
C ASP A 137 14.61 10.56 2.02
N PHE A 138 13.51 10.18 1.37
CA PHE A 138 13.29 10.27 -0.08
C PHE A 138 12.49 11.53 -0.49
N SER A 139 12.53 12.59 0.31
CA SER A 139 11.92 13.88 -0.02
C SER A 139 12.99 14.93 -0.36
N ALA A 140 12.67 15.86 -1.26
CA ALA A 140 13.60 16.91 -1.68
C ALA A 140 13.93 17.93 -0.57
N SER A 141 13.09 18.00 0.47
CA SER A 141 13.28 18.86 1.65
C SER A 141 12.72 18.19 2.90
N VAL A 142 13.29 18.55 4.06
CA VAL A 142 12.87 18.10 5.41
C VAL A 142 11.58 18.81 5.87
N SER A 143 10.66 19.12 4.95
CA SER A 143 9.43 19.85 5.26
C SER A 143 8.45 18.96 6.03
N THR A 144 8.23 19.26 7.31
CA THR A 144 7.07 18.76 8.03
C THR A 144 5.78 19.35 7.45
N ILE A 145 4.65 18.65 7.59
CA ILE A 145 3.31 19.11 7.16
C ILE A 145 2.90 20.44 7.83
N GLN A 146 3.69 20.92 8.81
CA GLN A 146 3.59 22.22 9.42
C GLN A 146 4.99 22.80 9.76
N PRO A 147 5.23 24.12 9.63
CA PRO A 147 6.48 24.76 10.07
C PRO A 147 6.75 24.62 11.57
N ALA A 148 8.03 24.46 11.95
CA ALA A 148 8.45 24.20 13.34
C ALA A 148 8.15 25.32 14.35
N THR A 149 7.94 26.55 13.87
CA THR A 149 7.78 27.75 14.72
C THR A 149 6.38 27.96 15.27
N GLN A 150 5.41 27.09 14.94
CA GLN A 150 4.02 27.27 15.34
C GLN A 150 3.53 26.15 16.26
N ALA A 151 3.27 26.47 17.52
CA ALA A 151 2.76 25.55 18.53
C ALA A 151 1.22 25.34 18.46
N CYS A 152 0.60 25.39 17.27
CA CYS A 152 -0.85 25.26 17.13
C CYS A 152 -1.28 24.72 15.76
N ARG A 153 -2.40 23.99 15.71
CA ARG A 153 -2.98 23.26 14.55
C ARG A 153 -3.52 24.16 13.41
N ILE A 154 -3.29 25.47 13.44
CA ILE A 154 -3.99 26.44 12.58
C ILE A 154 -3.67 26.25 11.08
N ASN A 155 -2.55 25.59 10.75
CA ASN A 155 -2.04 25.50 9.38
C ASN A 155 -1.78 24.07 8.89
N PHE A 156 -2.37 23.04 9.50
CA PHE A 156 -2.27 21.70 8.93
C PHE A 156 -3.03 21.68 7.59
N THR A 157 -2.34 21.27 6.53
CA THR A 157 -2.98 20.94 5.25
C THR A 157 -2.23 19.81 4.58
N ILE A 158 -2.98 18.86 4.01
CA ILE A 158 -2.37 17.78 3.24
C ILE A 158 -1.76 18.30 1.92
N ASP A 159 -2.13 19.51 1.48
CA ASP A 159 -1.55 20.18 0.31
C ASP A 159 -0.11 20.68 0.55
N ALA A 160 0.43 20.52 1.76
CA ALA A 160 1.86 20.65 2.00
C ALA A 160 2.65 19.55 1.26
N ALA A 161 2.03 18.40 1.00
CA ALA A 161 2.61 17.39 0.13
C ALA A 161 2.52 17.83 -1.35
N PRO A 162 3.48 17.44 -2.19
CA PRO A 162 3.48 17.86 -3.59
C PRO A 162 2.22 17.39 -4.34
N ALA A 163 1.69 18.23 -5.23
CA ALA A 163 0.49 17.90 -6.00
C ALA A 163 0.63 16.61 -6.83
N TYR A 164 1.85 16.32 -7.31
CA TYR A 164 2.15 15.12 -8.07
C TYR A 164 1.98 13.81 -7.28
N LEU A 165 2.04 13.86 -5.94
CA LEU A 165 1.75 12.70 -5.10
C LEU A 165 0.29 12.28 -5.26
N PHE A 166 -0.63 13.24 -5.15
CA PHE A 166 -2.06 12.96 -5.22
C PHE A 166 -2.53 12.62 -6.64
N SER A 167 -1.94 13.23 -7.68
CA SER A 167 -2.21 12.81 -9.06
C SER A 167 -1.80 11.36 -9.27
N THR A 168 -0.58 10.99 -8.85
CA THR A 168 -0.08 9.61 -8.97
C THR A 168 -0.96 8.61 -8.20
N LEU A 169 -1.37 8.94 -6.96
CA LEU A 169 -2.28 8.07 -6.19
C LEU A 169 -3.63 7.88 -6.89
N THR A 170 -4.15 8.93 -7.51
CA THR A 170 -5.40 8.88 -8.28
C THR A 170 -5.24 8.00 -9.52
N ASP A 171 -4.12 8.12 -10.22
CA ASP A 171 -3.80 7.28 -11.38
C ASP A 171 -3.67 5.81 -10.95
N ILE A 172 -3.02 5.50 -9.82
CA ILE A 172 -2.94 4.13 -9.26
C ILE A 172 -4.35 3.57 -9.03
N MET A 173 -5.24 4.31 -8.37
CA MET A 173 -6.62 3.86 -8.10
C MET A 173 -7.43 3.65 -9.39
N SER A 174 -7.10 4.39 -10.47
CA SER A 174 -7.77 4.21 -11.77
C SER A 174 -7.40 2.89 -12.45
N VAL A 175 -6.22 2.36 -12.17
CA VAL A 175 -5.75 1.05 -12.67
C VAL A 175 -6.19 -0.08 -11.72
N ASN A 176 -6.05 0.14 -10.41
CA ASN A 176 -6.42 -0.82 -9.38
C ASN A 176 -7.24 -0.15 -8.27
N SER A 177 -8.56 -0.27 -8.37
CA SER A 177 -9.48 0.28 -7.38
C SER A 177 -9.49 -0.47 -6.05
N ALA A 178 -8.87 -1.66 -5.98
CA ALA A 178 -8.74 -2.45 -4.76
C ALA A 178 -7.44 -2.18 -3.98
N VAL A 179 -6.59 -1.27 -4.46
CA VAL A 179 -5.33 -0.89 -3.80
C VAL A 179 -5.60 -0.35 -2.40
N ARG A 180 -4.74 -0.74 -1.44
CA ARG A 180 -4.79 -0.27 -0.06
C ARG A 180 -3.68 0.75 0.18
N PHE A 181 -4.03 1.91 0.73
CA PHE A 181 -3.04 2.92 1.11
C PHE A 181 -2.73 2.87 2.60
N HIS A 182 -1.45 2.91 2.95
CA HIS A 182 -0.97 2.93 4.33
C HIS A 182 -0.12 4.17 4.58
N LEU A 183 -0.66 5.09 5.39
CA LEU A 183 0.03 6.32 5.75
C LEU A 183 0.95 6.10 6.94
N VAL A 184 2.11 6.76 6.96
CA VAL A 184 3.01 6.72 8.11
C VAL A 184 3.94 7.92 8.10
N PRO A 185 4.04 8.69 9.21
CA PRO A 185 4.94 9.82 9.27
C PRO A 185 6.37 9.38 9.57
N TRP A 186 7.34 10.02 8.93
CA TRP A 186 8.76 9.91 9.31
C TRP A 186 9.09 10.79 10.50
N SER A 187 8.41 11.92 10.66
CA SER A 187 8.50 12.72 11.86
C SER A 187 7.13 13.21 12.27
N LEU A 188 6.90 13.29 13.58
CA LEU A 188 5.81 14.08 14.12
C LEU A 188 6.13 15.58 13.99
N LEU A 189 5.12 16.42 14.23
CA LEU A 189 5.29 17.87 14.11
C LEU A 189 6.37 18.37 15.09
N ALA A 190 7.25 19.26 14.62
CA ALA A 190 8.43 19.67 15.37
C ALA A 190 8.13 20.20 16.78
N TRP A 191 7.03 20.95 16.96
CA TRP A 191 6.63 21.48 18.27
C TRP A 191 6.22 20.40 19.28
N MET A 192 6.01 19.15 18.83
CA MET A 192 5.75 17.99 19.68
C MET A 192 7.04 17.29 20.14
N LYS A 193 8.22 17.77 19.73
CA LYS A 193 9.48 17.06 19.93
C LYS A 193 10.44 17.87 20.79
N THR A 194 11.34 17.17 21.47
CA THR A 194 12.51 17.77 22.15
C THR A 194 13.80 17.24 21.53
N PRO A 195 14.67 18.12 20.98
CA PRO A 195 14.40 19.52 20.64
C PRO A 195 13.30 19.67 19.57
N ALA A 196 12.77 20.88 19.41
CA ALA A 196 11.63 21.15 18.52
C ALA A 196 12.04 21.24 17.03
N ASN A 197 12.41 20.11 16.44
CA ASN A 197 12.93 19.99 15.07
C ASN A 197 12.11 19.00 14.23
N ALA A 198 12.19 19.11 12.91
CA ALA A 198 11.59 18.15 11.97
C ALA A 198 12.42 16.86 11.84
N ASP A 199 13.73 17.00 11.96
CA ASP A 199 14.77 15.96 11.94
C ASP A 199 15.26 15.67 13.36
N GLY A 200 15.36 14.39 13.70
CA GLY A 200 15.84 13.89 14.98
C GLY A 200 14.98 14.30 16.18
N GLY A 201 15.46 13.96 17.38
CA GLY A 201 14.78 14.29 18.63
C GLY A 201 13.70 13.28 19.01
N SER A 202 13.12 13.50 20.19
CA SER A 202 12.15 12.57 20.78
C SER A 202 10.79 13.22 20.97
N LEU A 203 9.72 12.45 20.78
CA LEU A 203 8.37 12.88 21.14
C LEU A 203 8.32 13.25 22.64
N MET A 204 7.82 14.44 22.99
CA MET A 204 7.65 14.78 24.41
C MET A 204 6.59 13.86 25.04
N ARG A 205 6.65 13.68 26.36
CA ARG A 205 5.71 12.80 27.06
C ARG A 205 4.25 13.21 26.81
N MET A 206 3.35 12.22 26.70
CA MET A 206 1.92 12.45 26.48
C MET A 206 1.25 13.31 27.57
N SER A 207 1.79 13.35 28.80
CA SER A 207 1.28 14.26 29.85
C SER A 207 1.51 15.75 29.53
N THR A 208 2.54 16.05 28.73
CA THR A 208 2.88 17.40 28.25
C THR A 208 2.26 17.71 26.90
N ILE A 209 1.97 16.67 26.10
CA ILE A 209 1.34 16.82 24.79
C ILE A 209 -0.05 16.19 24.85
N THR A 210 -1.02 17.04 25.17
CA THR A 210 -2.44 16.73 25.17
C THR A 210 -2.89 16.12 23.84
N HIS A 211 -4.07 15.50 23.88
CA HIS A 211 -4.93 14.98 22.80
C HIS A 211 -4.78 15.64 21.39
N SER A 212 -4.34 16.90 21.32
CA SER A 212 -4.01 17.62 20.09
C SER A 212 -2.85 17.05 19.26
N SER A 213 -1.93 16.26 19.82
CA SER A 213 -0.80 15.72 19.02
C SER A 213 -1.15 14.62 18.05
N LEU A 214 -2.18 13.85 18.38
CA LEU A 214 -2.67 12.73 17.58
C LEU A 214 -3.61 13.20 16.46
N LEU A 215 -3.95 14.49 16.46
CA LEU A 215 -4.79 15.08 15.44
C LEU A 215 -4.10 15.15 14.08
N MET A 216 -2.77 15.12 14.01
CA MET A 216 -2.05 15.09 12.73
C MET A 216 -2.47 13.87 11.89
N HIS A 217 -2.58 12.69 12.51
CA HIS A 217 -3.02 11.47 11.84
C HIS A 217 -4.49 11.58 11.41
N VAL A 218 -5.36 12.11 12.27
CA VAL A 218 -6.78 12.31 11.93
C VAL A 218 -6.95 13.32 10.80
N ASP A 219 -6.23 14.45 10.83
CA ASP A 219 -6.25 15.45 9.77
C ASP A 219 -5.71 14.90 8.46
N ALA A 220 -4.68 14.05 8.52
CA ALA A 220 -4.18 13.37 7.36
C ALA A 220 -5.27 12.49 6.75
N LEU A 221 -5.94 11.66 7.55
CA LEU A 221 -7.05 10.82 7.08
C LEU A 221 -8.17 11.67 6.47
N THR A 222 -8.57 12.77 7.12
CA THR A 222 -9.57 13.72 6.58
C THR A 222 -9.10 14.37 5.28
N GLY A 223 -7.84 14.78 5.19
CA GLY A 223 -7.26 15.39 4.00
C GLY A 223 -7.22 14.42 2.81
N PHE A 224 -6.79 13.19 3.03
CA PHE A 224 -6.82 12.13 2.01
C PHE A 224 -8.25 11.78 1.60
N GLN A 225 -9.18 11.67 2.55
CA GLN A 225 -10.60 11.45 2.25
C GLN A 225 -11.19 12.61 1.41
N GLY A 226 -10.83 13.86 1.72
CA GLY A 226 -11.21 15.04 0.93
C GLY A 226 -10.65 15.04 -0.50
N LYS A 227 -9.60 14.26 -0.76
CA LYS A 227 -9.05 13.99 -2.10
C LYS A 227 -9.60 12.70 -2.73
N ASN A 228 -10.66 12.13 -2.16
CA ASN A 228 -11.27 10.85 -2.58
C ASN A 228 -10.31 9.65 -2.48
N ILE A 229 -9.30 9.71 -1.61
CA ILE A 229 -8.38 8.60 -1.36
C ILE A 229 -8.73 7.98 -0.01
N THR A 230 -9.20 6.73 -0.04
CA THR A 230 -9.50 5.99 1.20
C THR A 230 -8.24 5.34 1.72
N VAL A 231 -7.79 5.80 2.89
CA VAL A 231 -6.64 5.20 3.59
C VAL A 231 -7.08 3.89 4.24
N PHE A 232 -6.32 2.82 4.06
CA PHE A 232 -6.60 1.53 4.67
C PHE A 232 -6.04 1.41 6.10
N ALA A 233 -4.81 1.88 6.30
CA ALA A 233 -4.08 1.77 7.56
C ALA A 233 -3.24 3.02 7.84
N VAL A 234 -2.91 3.25 9.11
CA VAL A 234 -2.01 4.33 9.54
C VAL A 234 -0.96 3.79 10.51
N GLY A 235 0.31 4.09 10.28
CA GLY A 235 1.39 3.87 11.24
C GLY A 235 1.56 5.08 12.15
N ILE A 236 1.89 4.86 13.42
CA ILE A 236 2.11 5.93 14.39
C ILE A 236 3.34 6.73 14.01
N GLN A 237 4.46 6.04 13.78
CA GLN A 237 5.77 6.61 13.50
C GLN A 237 6.59 5.62 12.69
N ASN A 238 7.32 6.10 11.68
CA ASN A 238 8.33 5.29 10.99
C ASN A 238 9.53 5.08 11.92
N GLU A 239 9.96 3.82 12.09
CA GLU A 239 11.18 3.48 12.83
C GLU A 239 11.27 4.21 14.18
N PRO A 240 10.33 3.97 15.10
CA PRO A 240 10.17 4.75 16.34
C PRO A 240 11.41 4.71 17.24
N GLU A 241 12.30 3.73 17.11
CA GLU A 241 13.56 3.71 17.88
C GLU A 241 14.70 4.54 17.22
N ASN A 242 14.44 5.19 16.09
CA ASN A 242 15.40 5.99 15.34
C ASN A 242 15.29 7.50 15.66
N SER A 243 16.43 8.19 15.68
CA SER A 243 16.53 9.65 15.75
C SER A 243 17.77 10.10 14.98
N ASP A 244 17.57 10.47 13.72
CA ASP A 244 18.57 10.94 12.78
C ASP A 244 18.38 12.43 12.45
N THR A 245 19.45 13.21 12.49
CA THR A 245 19.43 14.67 12.23
C THR A 245 19.66 15.02 10.75
N THR A 246 19.71 14.03 9.85
CA THR A 246 19.95 14.24 8.42
C THR A 246 18.69 14.13 7.58
N TYR A 247 17.63 13.52 8.12
CA TYR A 247 16.31 13.40 7.51
C TYR A 247 15.20 13.42 8.58
N PRO A 248 13.92 13.61 8.19
CA PRO A 248 12.82 13.59 9.14
C PRO A 248 12.80 12.28 9.95
N SER A 249 12.85 12.38 11.27
CA SER A 249 12.79 11.24 12.17
C SER A 249 12.20 11.67 13.51
N THR A 250 11.59 10.76 14.26
CA THR A 250 11.14 11.01 15.63
C THR A 250 11.33 9.75 16.46
N SER A 251 12.16 9.85 17.49
CA SER A 251 12.29 8.77 18.45
C SER A 251 11.08 8.75 19.39
N MET A 252 10.52 7.56 19.55
CA MET A 252 9.39 7.23 20.40
C MET A 252 9.68 5.90 21.11
N PRO A 253 9.94 5.90 22.43
CA PRO A 253 10.05 4.66 23.19
C PRO A 253 8.76 3.84 23.09
N VAL A 254 8.86 2.50 23.09
CA VAL A 254 7.73 1.56 22.93
C VAL A 254 6.52 1.90 23.82
N ALA A 255 6.74 2.24 25.09
CA ALA A 255 5.64 2.60 26.00
C ALA A 255 4.92 3.89 25.60
N THR A 256 5.65 4.85 25.01
CA THR A 256 5.07 6.08 24.47
C THR A 256 4.26 5.78 23.21
N GLU A 257 4.77 4.93 22.33
CA GLU A 257 4.08 4.54 21.10
C GLU A 257 2.78 3.78 21.36
N ALA A 258 2.79 2.83 22.31
CA ALA A 258 1.59 2.15 22.77
C ALA A 258 0.54 3.16 23.29
N ALA A 259 0.94 4.10 24.14
CA ALA A 259 0.04 5.13 24.66
C ALA A 259 -0.52 6.05 23.57
N VAL A 260 0.29 6.35 22.55
CA VAL A 260 -0.15 7.10 21.36
C VAL A 260 -1.20 6.29 20.58
N GLY A 261 -0.96 5.00 20.34
CA GLY A 261 -1.91 4.13 19.64
C GLY A 261 -3.24 4.00 20.36
N GLU A 262 -3.22 3.79 21.67
CA GLU A 262 -4.41 3.73 22.53
C GLU A 262 -5.23 5.03 22.47
N ALA A 263 -4.56 6.18 22.46
CA ALA A 263 -5.22 7.48 22.43
C ALA A 263 -5.68 7.89 21.01
N LEU A 264 -5.05 7.38 19.96
CA LEU A 264 -5.37 7.71 18.56
C LEU A 264 -6.66 7.01 18.08
N ARG A 265 -6.91 5.76 18.52
CA ARG A 265 -8.08 4.99 18.06
C ARG A 265 -9.43 5.67 18.37
N PRO A 266 -9.70 6.17 19.61
CA PRO A 266 -10.94 6.89 19.90
C PRO A 266 -11.10 8.17 19.07
N LEU A 267 -10.00 8.88 18.80
CA LEU A 267 -9.99 10.08 17.97
C LEU A 267 -10.37 9.77 16.52
N MET A 268 -9.77 8.74 15.93
CA MET A 268 -10.14 8.25 14.60
C MET A 268 -11.61 7.82 14.55
N ASN A 269 -12.11 7.11 15.58
CA ASN A 269 -13.53 6.74 15.66
C ASN A 269 -14.45 7.96 15.69
N SER A 270 -14.13 8.96 16.52
CA SER A 270 -14.92 10.19 16.62
C SER A 270 -14.94 11.01 15.33
N ALA A 271 -13.91 10.86 14.49
CA ALA A 271 -13.82 11.50 13.18
C ALA A 271 -14.45 10.65 12.04
N GLY A 272 -15.05 9.51 12.36
CA GLY A 272 -15.74 8.64 11.37
C GLY A 272 -14.84 7.61 10.69
N PHE A 273 -13.57 7.50 11.07
CA PHE A 273 -12.59 6.56 10.50
C PHE A 273 -12.69 5.16 11.13
N THR A 274 -13.90 4.62 11.31
CA THR A 274 -14.15 3.35 12.02
C THR A 274 -13.74 2.11 11.24
N GLU A 275 -13.69 2.20 9.90
CA GLU A 275 -13.37 1.07 9.02
C GLU A 275 -11.87 0.93 8.69
N ASN A 276 -11.08 1.97 8.97
CA ASN A 276 -9.62 1.93 8.87
C ASN A 276 -9.10 0.85 9.84
N ARG A 277 -8.54 -0.22 9.27
CA ARG A 277 -8.42 -1.51 9.96
C ARG A 277 -7.33 -1.55 11.03
N SER A 278 -6.25 -0.79 10.86
CA SER A 278 -5.12 -0.88 11.77
C SER A 278 -4.45 0.47 12.03
N ILE A 279 -4.14 0.67 13.30
CA ILE A 279 -3.04 1.53 13.74
C ILE A 279 -1.86 0.57 13.89
N GLN A 280 -0.83 0.74 13.07
CA GLN A 280 0.40 0.00 13.24
C GLN A 280 1.22 0.68 14.33
N ILE A 281 1.38 -0.06 15.44
CA ILE A 281 2.31 0.17 16.54
C ILE A 281 3.55 -0.65 16.23
#